data_AF-A0A6P5GU39-F1
#
_entry.id   AF-A0A6P5GU39-F1
#
_cell.length_a   1.000
_cell.length_b   1.000
_cell.length_c   1.000
_cell.angle_alpha   90.00
_cell.angle_beta   90.00
_cell.angle_gamma   90.00
#
_symmetry.space_group_name_H-M   'P 1'
#
loop_
_entity.id
_entity.type
_entity.pdbx_description
1 polymer ?
#
loop_
_entity_poly.entity_id
_entity_poly.type
_entity_poly.pdbx_seq_one_letter_code
_entity_poly.pdbx_strand_id
1 'polypeptide(L)'
;MALGSARSIEELHPDVVALALRRLDGAALAAASCASARLRELASDPALWRDLCLATWPSLRHPGLLSAAAAASPRRLFSDASPFPVPKPSSPPLLLGPAPPPPRELISAVDLYRGGAPLLSRVVATDASSPWFLGSPFRIDALDRKSPPPPPAAAAACPAAELELSWILIDPARGRAVNLSSRRPVAVGRHWYTGETLIRYATVAGEFLIEATVTLGEETGHVREVSLRVGDADGAAVCGGDSLVILRGLMEGERRRRRSGGGEEEEEAKRRYDEFVKRKRNRKAAEARKELLLDFCCSAVGAAVFLAIVLTALLR
;
A
#
# COMPACT_ATOMS: atom_id res chain seq x y z
N MET A 1 16.29 -56.94 11.58
CA MET A 1 16.33 -55.47 11.39
C MET A 1 14.91 -54.99 11.12
N ALA A 2 14.24 -54.41 12.12
CA ALA A 2 12.94 -53.81 11.90
C ALA A 2 13.17 -52.44 11.23
N LEU A 3 12.76 -52.34 9.96
CA LEU A 3 12.55 -51.05 9.31
C LEU A 3 11.50 -50.31 10.16
N GLY A 4 11.91 -49.23 10.84
CA GLY A 4 10.99 -48.39 11.58
C GLY A 4 9.85 -47.99 10.66
N SER A 5 8.61 -48.27 11.06
CA SER A 5 7.45 -47.88 10.26
C SER A 5 7.53 -46.36 10.05
N ALA A 6 7.53 -45.93 8.80
CA ALA A 6 7.45 -44.51 8.49
C ALA A 6 6.10 -44.03 9.02
N ARG A 7 6.11 -43.38 10.19
CA ARG A 7 4.91 -42.79 10.77
C ARG A 7 4.46 -41.64 9.89
N SER A 8 3.39 -41.85 9.14
CA SER A 8 2.79 -40.81 8.31
C SER A 8 2.24 -39.69 9.19
N ILE A 9 2.23 -38.45 8.71
CA ILE A 9 1.54 -37.34 9.37
C ILE A 9 0.05 -37.65 9.61
N GLU A 10 -0.51 -38.53 8.79
CA GLU A 10 -1.88 -39.04 8.87
C GLU A 10 -2.10 -39.99 10.06
N GLU A 11 -1.06 -40.45 10.75
CA GLU A 11 -1.14 -41.31 11.94
C GLU A 11 -1.11 -40.50 13.26
N LEU A 12 -0.74 -39.22 13.20
CA LEU A 12 -0.70 -38.35 14.38
C LEU A 12 -2.12 -38.02 14.86
N HIS A 13 -2.28 -37.62 16.13
CA HIS A 13 -3.56 -37.11 16.64
C HIS A 13 -3.90 -35.74 16.00
N PRO A 14 -5.16 -35.43 15.66
CA PRO A 14 -5.58 -34.16 15.07
C PRO A 14 -5.05 -32.92 15.81
N ASP A 15 -5.07 -32.95 17.14
CA ASP A 15 -4.58 -31.82 17.95
C ASP A 15 -3.09 -31.53 17.77
N VAL A 16 -2.27 -32.57 17.58
CA VAL A 16 -0.81 -32.41 17.35
C VAL A 16 -0.57 -31.75 16.00
N VAL A 17 -1.31 -32.18 14.97
CA VAL A 17 -1.24 -31.58 13.63
C VAL A 17 -1.76 -30.15 13.67
N ALA A 18 -2.86 -29.88 14.38
CA ALA A 18 -3.41 -28.53 14.54
C ALA A 18 -2.43 -27.59 15.25
N LEU A 19 -1.73 -28.06 16.30
CA LEU A 19 -0.69 -27.30 16.98
C LEU A 19 0.48 -26.96 16.04
N ALA A 20 0.87 -27.87 15.16
CA ALA A 20 1.89 -27.61 14.14
C ALA A 20 1.40 -26.59 13.10
N LEU A 21 0.16 -26.72 12.61
CA LEU A 21 -0.43 -25.79 11.64
C LEU A 21 -0.51 -24.35 12.18
N ARG A 22 -0.75 -24.17 13.48
CA ARG A 22 -0.75 -22.84 14.15
C ARG A 22 0.61 -22.13 14.13
N ARG A 23 1.70 -22.83 13.79
CA ARG A 23 3.06 -22.26 13.69
C ARG A 23 3.45 -21.89 12.26
N LEU A 24 2.63 -22.25 11.28
CA LEU A 24 2.88 -21.94 9.87
C LEU A 24 2.50 -20.49 9.55
N ASP A 25 3.23 -19.87 8.62
CA ASP A 25 2.77 -18.64 8.00
C ASP A 25 1.59 -18.92 7.05
N GLY A 26 0.90 -17.87 6.60
CA GLY A 26 -0.31 -18.07 5.77
C GLY A 26 -0.04 -18.77 4.44
N ALA A 27 1.15 -18.60 3.86
CA ALA A 27 1.53 -19.27 2.63
C ALA A 27 1.78 -20.77 2.84
N ALA A 28 2.51 -21.14 3.89
CA ALA A 28 2.75 -22.53 4.27
C ALA A 28 1.46 -23.23 4.71
N LEU A 29 0.58 -22.53 5.43
CA LEU A 29 -0.74 -23.04 5.80
C LEU A 29 -1.62 -23.31 4.57
N ALA A 30 -1.65 -22.38 3.62
CA ALA A 30 -2.36 -22.59 2.36
C ALA A 30 -1.77 -23.77 1.58
N ALA A 31 -0.44 -23.91 1.53
CA ALA A 31 0.23 -25.03 0.90
C ALA A 31 -0.10 -26.37 1.58
N ALA A 32 -0.10 -26.41 2.93
CA ALA A 32 -0.48 -27.58 3.71
C ALA A 32 -1.93 -28.02 3.41
N SER A 33 -2.85 -27.07 3.26
CA SER A 33 -4.25 -27.35 2.92
C SER A 33 -4.45 -28.03 1.54
N CYS A 34 -3.44 -27.94 0.67
CA CYS A 34 -3.45 -28.60 -0.64
C CYS A 34 -2.84 -30.01 -0.62
N ALA A 35 -2.11 -30.38 0.45
CA ALA A 35 -1.34 -31.61 0.50
C ALA A 35 -2.20 -32.85 0.79
N SER A 36 -3.22 -32.75 1.66
CA SER A 36 -4.16 -33.84 1.94
C SER A 36 -5.54 -33.33 2.35
N ALA A 37 -6.57 -34.18 2.29
CA ALA A 37 -7.92 -33.84 2.72
C ALA A 37 -7.97 -33.51 4.22
N ARG A 38 -7.22 -34.26 5.04
CA ARG A 38 -7.11 -34.04 6.49
C ARG A 38 -6.48 -32.68 6.82
N LEU A 39 -5.37 -32.34 6.16
CA LEU A 39 -4.73 -31.03 6.33
C LEU A 39 -5.62 -29.90 5.83
N ARG A 40 -6.40 -30.12 4.77
CA ARG A 40 -7.39 -29.15 4.28
C ARG A 40 -8.48 -28.88 5.30
N GLU A 41 -9.01 -29.92 5.93
CA GLU A 41 -10.04 -29.82 6.96
C GLU A 41 -9.51 -29.03 8.16
N LEU A 42 -8.37 -29.42 8.73
CA LEU A 42 -7.75 -28.74 9.86
C LEU A 42 -7.35 -27.29 9.53
N ALA A 43 -6.79 -27.04 8.34
CA ALA A 43 -6.43 -25.70 7.89
C ALA A 43 -7.65 -24.84 7.51
N SER A 44 -8.86 -25.38 7.48
CA SER A 44 -10.08 -24.60 7.24
C SER A 44 -10.69 -24.02 8.52
N ASP A 45 -10.12 -24.32 9.69
CA ASP A 45 -10.51 -23.74 10.98
C ASP A 45 -10.41 -22.20 10.95
N PRO A 46 -11.53 -21.46 11.10
CA PRO A 46 -11.52 -20.00 11.14
C PRO A 46 -10.67 -19.42 12.28
N ALA A 47 -10.57 -20.13 13.41
CA ALA A 47 -9.78 -19.67 14.56
C ALA A 47 -8.29 -19.59 14.21
N LEU A 48 -7.78 -20.56 13.45
CA LEU A 48 -6.40 -20.61 13.01
C LEU A 48 -6.04 -19.40 12.12
N TRP A 49 -6.90 -19.08 11.15
CA TRP A 49 -6.72 -17.89 10.30
C TRP A 49 -6.88 -16.59 11.08
N ARG A 50 -7.81 -16.55 12.05
CA ARG A 50 -7.96 -15.38 12.91
C ARG A 50 -6.71 -15.14 13.75
N ASP A 51 -6.18 -16.17 14.38
CA ASP A 51 -4.97 -16.07 15.20
C ASP A 51 -3.76 -15.65 14.33
N LEU A 52 -3.66 -16.17 13.11
CA LEU A 52 -2.66 -15.74 12.13
C LEU A 52 -2.81 -14.25 11.76
N CYS A 53 -4.02 -13.77 11.48
CA CYS A 53 -4.28 -12.36 11.23
C CYS A 53 -3.88 -11.48 12.42
N LEU A 54 -4.23 -11.87 13.65
CA LEU A 54 -3.92 -11.12 14.88
C LEU A 54 -2.45 -11.18 15.29
N ALA A 55 -1.72 -12.19 14.84
CA ALA A 55 -0.27 -12.29 14.98
C ALA A 55 0.45 -11.44 13.92
N THR A 56 -0.08 -11.40 12.70
CA THR A 56 0.49 -10.65 11.59
C THR A 56 0.21 -9.15 11.74
N TRP A 57 -1.01 -8.77 12.12
CA TRP A 57 -1.50 -7.39 12.17
C TRP A 57 -2.10 -7.07 13.55
N PRO A 58 -1.30 -6.54 14.48
CA PRO A 58 -1.77 -6.19 15.83
C PRO A 58 -2.94 -5.22 15.85
N SER A 59 -3.07 -4.34 14.86
CA SER A 59 -4.16 -3.35 14.75
C SER A 59 -5.55 -4.01 14.69
N LEU A 60 -5.63 -5.24 14.18
CA LEU A 60 -6.87 -6.02 14.13
C LEU A 60 -7.38 -6.48 15.50
N ARG A 61 -6.58 -6.35 16.57
CA ARG A 61 -7.01 -6.63 17.95
C ARG A 61 -7.93 -5.55 18.51
N HIS A 62 -8.04 -4.40 17.84
CA HIS A 62 -8.87 -3.31 18.33
C HIS A 62 -10.36 -3.73 18.37
N PRO A 63 -11.09 -3.50 19.50
CA PRO A 63 -12.43 -4.04 19.70
C PRO A 63 -13.44 -3.68 18.60
N GLY A 64 -13.34 -2.47 18.02
CA GLY A 64 -14.21 -2.00 16.94
C GLY A 64 -13.90 -2.59 15.55
N LEU A 65 -12.75 -3.23 15.36
CA LEU A 65 -12.34 -3.81 14.09
C LEU A 65 -12.75 -5.27 13.97
N LEU A 66 -12.89 -6.01 15.07
CA LEU A 66 -13.25 -7.42 15.03
C LEU A 66 -14.65 -7.64 14.43
N SER A 67 -15.60 -6.73 14.64
CA SER A 67 -16.94 -6.81 14.03
C SER A 67 -16.95 -6.42 12.54
N ALA A 68 -16.18 -5.39 12.17
CA ALA A 68 -16.06 -4.92 10.79
C ALA A 68 -15.21 -5.88 9.92
N ALA A 69 -14.14 -6.43 10.47
CA ALA A 69 -13.34 -7.49 9.89
C ALA A 69 -14.06 -8.84 9.90
N ALA A 70 -15.00 -9.08 10.84
CA ALA A 70 -15.85 -10.27 10.84
C ALA A 70 -16.86 -10.31 9.68
N ALA A 71 -17.12 -9.18 9.00
CA ALA A 71 -17.84 -9.20 7.73
C ALA A 71 -17.06 -9.97 6.64
N ALA A 72 -15.74 -10.05 6.76
CA ALA A 72 -14.89 -10.93 5.97
C ALA A 72 -14.54 -12.19 6.77
N SER A 73 -14.45 -13.35 6.12
CA SER A 73 -13.86 -14.52 6.79
C SER A 73 -12.38 -14.22 7.09
N PRO A 74 -11.81 -14.63 8.25
CA PRO A 74 -10.41 -14.34 8.58
C PRO A 74 -9.42 -14.82 7.51
N ARG A 75 -9.73 -15.95 6.86
CA ARG A 75 -8.99 -16.47 5.73
C ARG A 75 -9.02 -15.53 4.52
N ARG A 76 -10.20 -14.97 4.20
CA ARG A 76 -10.36 -14.01 3.11
C ARG A 76 -9.62 -12.71 3.41
N LEU A 77 -9.73 -12.19 4.63
CA LEU A 77 -8.99 -11.01 5.06
C LEU A 77 -7.49 -11.19 4.87
N PHE A 78 -6.96 -12.35 5.30
CA PHE A 78 -5.56 -12.67 5.11
C PHE A 78 -5.18 -12.70 3.63
N SER A 79 -5.96 -13.39 2.78
CA SER A 79 -5.69 -13.46 1.35
C SER A 79 -5.81 -12.12 0.63
N ASP A 80 -6.72 -11.26 1.08
CA ASP A 80 -6.97 -9.94 0.50
C ASP A 80 -5.82 -8.97 0.85
N ALA A 81 -5.21 -9.11 2.03
CA ALA A 81 -4.12 -8.27 2.52
C ALA A 81 -2.71 -8.84 2.26
N SER A 82 -2.58 -10.13 1.96
CA SER A 82 -1.31 -10.80 1.66
C SER A 82 -1.52 -11.96 0.68
N PRO A 83 -0.85 -12.00 -0.48
CA PRO A 83 0.26 -11.14 -0.90
C PRO A 83 -0.19 -9.78 -1.46
N PHE A 84 0.78 -8.89 -1.76
CA PHE A 84 0.49 -7.54 -2.27
C PHE A 84 -0.35 -7.57 -3.56
N PRO A 85 -1.25 -6.58 -3.76
CA PRO A 85 -2.08 -6.53 -4.96
C PRO A 85 -1.20 -6.43 -6.21
N VAL A 86 -1.57 -7.16 -7.26
CA VAL A 86 -1.06 -6.91 -8.60
C VAL A 86 -2.14 -6.17 -9.36
N PRO A 87 -2.02 -4.84 -9.52
CA PRO A 87 -2.95 -4.11 -10.34
C PRO A 87 -2.83 -4.60 -11.77
N LYS A 88 -3.96 -4.98 -12.36
CA LYS A 88 -4.03 -5.20 -13.80
C LYS A 88 -3.86 -3.84 -14.50
N PRO A 89 -3.17 -3.77 -15.66
CA PRO A 89 -3.36 -2.64 -16.55
C PRO A 89 -4.87 -2.55 -16.82
N SER A 90 -5.44 -1.38 -16.53
CA SER A 90 -6.86 -1.09 -16.69
C SER A 90 -7.36 -1.61 -18.03
N SER A 91 -8.14 -2.68 -18.01
CA SER A 91 -9.17 -2.82 -19.02
C SER A 91 -10.21 -1.75 -18.68
N PRO A 92 -10.68 -0.94 -19.64
CA PRO A 92 -11.85 -0.11 -19.38
C PRO A 92 -12.95 -1.03 -18.84
N PRO A 93 -13.78 -0.57 -17.88
CA PRO A 93 -14.92 -1.38 -17.49
C PRO A 93 -15.73 -1.61 -18.77
N LEU A 94 -15.77 -2.86 -19.23
CA LEU A 94 -16.81 -3.32 -20.12
C LEU A 94 -18.09 -3.19 -19.31
N LEU A 95 -18.72 -2.01 -19.38
CA LEU A 95 -19.93 -1.68 -18.64
C LEU A 95 -21.09 -2.47 -19.22
N LEU A 96 -21.31 -3.67 -18.68
CA LEU A 96 -22.64 -4.26 -18.58
C LEU A 96 -23.09 -4.15 -17.11
N GLY A 97 -23.52 -2.95 -16.71
CA GLY A 97 -24.20 -2.73 -15.42
C GLY A 97 -23.86 -1.41 -14.71
N PRO A 98 -24.76 -0.90 -13.83
CA PRO A 98 -24.49 0.27 -13.01
C PRO A 98 -23.36 -0.01 -12.01
N ALA A 99 -22.42 0.94 -11.88
CA ALA A 99 -21.33 0.84 -10.93
C ALA A 99 -21.87 0.75 -9.49
N PRO A 100 -21.37 -0.17 -8.65
CA PRO A 100 -21.83 -0.26 -7.27
C PRO A 100 -21.55 1.03 -6.51
N PRO A 101 -22.40 1.45 -5.55
CA PRO A 101 -22.24 2.71 -4.82
C PRO A 101 -20.88 2.77 -4.09
N PRO A 102 -20.26 3.95 -3.93
CA PRO A 102 -19.02 4.08 -3.16
C PRO A 102 -19.20 3.58 -1.71
N PRO A 103 -18.14 3.07 -1.06
CA PRO A 103 -18.19 2.74 0.36
C PRO A 103 -18.53 3.98 1.18
N ARG A 104 -19.33 3.80 2.25
CA ARG A 104 -19.65 4.88 3.18
C ARG A 104 -18.56 5.09 4.22
N GLU A 105 -17.89 4.01 4.59
CA GLU A 105 -16.84 3.99 5.59
C GLU A 105 -15.67 3.15 5.07
N LEU A 106 -14.46 3.59 5.41
CA LEU A 106 -13.23 2.84 5.23
C LEU A 106 -12.52 2.71 6.56
N ILE A 107 -11.94 1.55 6.83
CA ILE A 107 -11.14 1.33 8.03
C ILE A 107 -9.70 1.07 7.62
N SER A 108 -8.78 1.87 8.15
CA SER A 108 -7.33 1.67 7.99
C SER A 108 -6.75 1.01 9.23
N ALA A 109 -6.26 -0.21 9.09
CA ALA A 109 -5.43 -0.92 10.06
C ALA A 109 -3.96 -0.67 9.72
N VAL A 110 -3.25 0.04 10.59
CA VAL A 110 -1.89 0.53 10.34
C VAL A 110 -0.95 0.00 11.40
N ASP A 111 0.01 -0.81 10.97
CA ASP A 111 1.03 -1.40 11.83
C ASP A 111 2.43 -1.09 11.27
N LEU A 112 3.27 -0.47 12.09
CA LEU A 112 4.68 -0.20 11.78
C LEU A 112 5.54 -1.15 12.62
N TYR A 113 6.51 -1.80 11.99
CA TYR A 113 7.36 -2.82 12.62
C TYR A 113 8.83 -2.45 12.51
N ARG A 114 9.61 -2.97 13.45
CA ARG A 114 11.08 -2.99 13.45
C ARG A 114 11.55 -4.37 13.84
N GLY A 115 12.27 -5.05 12.96
CA GLY A 115 12.77 -6.41 13.22
C GLY A 115 11.66 -7.39 13.63
N GLY A 116 10.46 -7.25 13.07
CA GLY A 116 9.28 -8.06 13.41
C GLY A 116 8.50 -7.61 14.65
N ALA A 117 9.03 -6.71 15.48
CA ALA A 117 8.32 -6.16 16.64
C ALA A 117 7.50 -4.91 16.25
N PRO A 118 6.23 -4.77 16.68
CA PRO A 118 5.41 -3.60 16.35
C PRO A 118 5.87 -2.36 17.13
N LEU A 119 6.22 -1.30 16.42
CA LEU A 119 6.52 0.04 16.95
C LEU A 119 5.27 0.90 17.10
N LEU A 120 4.33 0.76 16.17
CA LEU A 120 3.07 1.51 16.14
C LEU A 120 1.98 0.56 15.67
N SER A 121 0.82 0.62 16.31
CA SER A 121 -0.39 -0.06 15.88
C SER A 121 -1.58 0.87 16.07
N ARG A 122 -2.27 1.20 14.98
CA ARG A 122 -3.35 2.19 14.94
C ARG A 122 -4.48 1.74 14.04
N VAL A 123 -5.66 2.28 14.33
CA VAL A 123 -6.88 2.03 13.59
C VAL A 123 -7.54 3.37 13.33
N VAL A 124 -7.89 3.63 12.08
CA VAL A 124 -8.56 4.86 11.66
C VAL A 124 -9.83 4.49 10.93
N ALA A 125 -10.97 4.94 11.45
CA ALA A 125 -12.24 4.93 10.72
C ALA A 125 -12.35 6.24 9.92
N THR A 126 -12.65 6.13 8.64
CA THR A 126 -12.78 7.27 7.71
C THR A 126 -14.17 7.27 7.11
N ASP A 127 -14.91 8.37 7.27
CA ASP A 127 -16.16 8.61 6.55
C ASP A 127 -15.84 8.93 5.08
N ALA A 128 -16.12 7.95 4.22
CA ALA A 128 -15.88 8.02 2.79
C ALA A 128 -17.08 8.59 2.01
N SER A 129 -18.18 8.89 2.69
CA SER A 129 -19.40 9.47 2.08
C SER A 129 -19.46 10.99 2.16
N SER A 130 -18.66 11.60 3.04
CA SER A 130 -18.62 13.05 3.21
C SER A 130 -18.26 13.78 1.92
N PRO A 131 -18.97 14.86 1.54
CA PRO A 131 -18.60 15.70 0.40
C PRO A 131 -17.18 16.27 0.52
N TRP A 132 -16.71 16.54 1.74
CA TRP A 132 -15.35 17.01 1.98
C TRP A 132 -14.32 15.94 1.62
N PHE A 133 -14.59 14.69 2.00
CA PHE A 133 -13.72 13.57 1.62
C PHE A 133 -13.71 13.38 0.10
N LEU A 134 -14.90 13.34 -0.52
CA LEU A 134 -15.03 13.08 -1.95
C LEU A 134 -14.40 14.16 -2.83
N GLY A 135 -14.52 15.43 -2.45
CA GLY A 135 -14.02 16.57 -3.22
C GLY A 135 -12.58 17.01 -2.89
N SER A 136 -12.02 16.60 -1.75
CA SER A 136 -10.65 16.98 -1.36
C SER A 136 -9.60 15.97 -1.82
N PRO A 137 -8.33 16.38 -1.94
CA PRO A 137 -7.21 15.45 -2.11
C PRO A 137 -7.26 14.28 -1.13
N PHE A 138 -7.26 13.05 -1.65
CA PHE A 138 -7.33 11.86 -0.82
C PHE A 138 -6.17 11.82 0.18
N ARG A 139 -6.53 11.78 1.46
CA ARG A 139 -5.58 11.66 2.55
C ARG A 139 -6.21 10.97 3.76
N ILE A 140 -5.50 9.99 4.30
CA ILE A 140 -5.83 9.37 5.59
C ILE A 140 -4.62 9.53 6.51
N ASP A 141 -4.80 10.13 7.67
CA ASP A 141 -3.78 10.32 8.68
C ASP A 141 -3.99 9.31 9.83
N ALA A 142 -2.97 8.49 10.10
CA ALA A 142 -3.00 7.45 11.15
C ALA A 142 -2.45 7.92 12.50
N LEU A 143 -1.83 9.11 12.52
CA LEU A 143 -1.44 9.80 13.74
C LEU A 143 -2.12 11.15 13.78
N ASP A 144 -2.85 11.40 14.85
CA ASP A 144 -3.35 12.72 15.14
C ASP A 144 -2.20 13.58 15.67
N ARG A 145 -1.98 14.76 15.07
CA ARG A 145 -0.93 15.72 15.46
C ARG A 145 -1.09 16.19 16.91
N LYS A 146 -2.29 16.02 17.47
CA LYS A 146 -2.62 16.37 18.87
C LYS A 146 -2.36 15.23 19.86
N SER A 147 -2.03 14.03 19.40
CA SER A 147 -1.71 12.92 20.30
C SER A 147 -0.34 13.14 20.95
N PRO A 148 -0.21 12.93 22.28
CA PRO A 148 1.08 13.08 22.95
C PRO A 148 2.10 12.12 22.31
N PRO A 149 3.35 12.57 22.13
CA PRO A 149 4.37 11.73 21.53
C PRO A 149 4.49 10.43 22.35
N PRO A 150 4.59 9.26 21.69
CA PRO A 150 4.80 8.00 22.41
C PRO A 150 6.06 8.11 23.29
N PRO A 151 6.09 7.43 24.45
CA PRO A 151 7.25 7.45 25.33
C PRO A 151 8.50 7.00 24.56
N PRO A 152 9.70 7.45 24.98
CA PRO A 152 10.96 7.17 24.30
C PRO A 152 11.31 5.68 24.37
N ALA A 153 10.64 4.87 23.56
CA ALA A 153 10.99 3.48 23.35
C ALA A 153 12.14 3.44 22.35
N ALA A 154 13.35 3.38 22.88
CA ALA A 154 14.58 2.96 22.21
C ALA A 154 14.65 3.33 20.72
N ALA A 155 14.57 4.63 20.41
CA ALA A 155 15.00 5.16 19.13
C ALA A 155 16.53 5.29 19.13
N ALA A 156 17.21 4.19 19.44
CA ALA A 156 18.59 4.05 19.02
C ALA A 156 18.61 3.99 17.50
N ALA A 157 19.65 4.60 16.91
CA ALA A 157 19.92 4.77 15.49
C ALA A 157 19.67 3.51 14.62
N CYS A 158 18.42 3.22 14.29
CA CYS A 158 18.06 2.22 13.29
C CYS A 158 18.01 2.90 11.92
N PRO A 159 18.54 2.26 10.86
CA PRO A 159 18.37 2.76 9.51
C PRO A 159 16.88 2.82 9.19
N ALA A 160 16.41 3.97 8.71
CA ALA A 160 15.04 4.15 8.20
C ALA A 160 14.63 3.07 7.17
N ALA A 161 15.60 2.46 6.50
CA ALA A 161 15.44 1.37 5.54
C ALA A 161 14.96 0.03 6.15
N GLU A 162 15.08 -0.17 7.47
CA GLU A 162 14.70 -1.41 8.17
C GLU A 162 13.26 -1.38 8.72
N LEU A 163 12.58 -0.25 8.61
CA LEU A 163 11.20 -0.13 9.07
C LEU A 163 10.24 -0.78 8.07
N GLU A 164 9.37 -1.64 8.57
CA GLU A 164 8.34 -2.28 7.76
C GLU A 164 6.97 -1.68 8.08
N LEU A 165 6.15 -1.45 7.07
CA LEU A 165 4.79 -0.94 7.21
C LEU A 165 3.79 -2.00 6.72
N SER A 166 2.67 -2.10 7.41
CA SER A 166 1.46 -2.74 6.91
C SER A 166 0.31 -1.73 7.01
N TRP A 167 -0.22 -1.33 5.86
CA TRP A 167 -1.40 -0.46 5.79
C TRP A 167 -2.53 -1.22 5.12
N ILE A 168 -3.40 -1.83 5.91
CA ILE A 168 -4.56 -2.56 5.41
C ILE A 168 -5.76 -1.62 5.38
N LEU A 169 -6.27 -1.36 4.19
CA LEU A 169 -7.53 -0.67 3.99
C LEU A 169 -8.65 -1.71 3.87
N ILE A 170 -9.72 -1.53 4.64
CA ILE A 170 -10.86 -2.45 4.73
C ILE A 170 -12.14 -1.69 4.33
N ASP A 171 -12.90 -2.27 3.40
CA ASP A 171 -14.29 -1.90 3.13
C ASP A 171 -15.20 -2.85 3.92
N PRO A 172 -15.75 -2.41 5.07
CA PRO A 172 -16.56 -3.26 5.93
C PRO A 172 -17.90 -3.64 5.28
N ALA A 173 -18.45 -2.80 4.40
CA ALA A 173 -19.72 -3.07 3.74
C ALA A 173 -19.60 -4.22 2.72
N ARG A 174 -18.43 -4.38 2.10
CA ARG A 174 -18.15 -5.45 1.13
C ARG A 174 -17.36 -6.62 1.69
N GLY A 175 -16.84 -6.50 2.91
CA GLY A 175 -15.91 -7.48 3.49
C GLY A 175 -14.68 -7.69 2.61
N ARG A 176 -14.14 -6.59 2.06
CA ARG A 176 -12.93 -6.60 1.22
C ARG A 176 -11.80 -5.84 1.91
N ALA A 177 -10.57 -6.28 1.65
CA ALA A 177 -9.40 -5.57 2.13
C ALA A 177 -8.30 -5.49 1.07
N VAL A 178 -7.34 -4.60 1.30
CA VAL A 178 -6.12 -4.53 0.52
C VAL A 178 -5.00 -3.93 1.36
N ASN A 179 -3.80 -4.49 1.25
CA ASN A 179 -2.61 -3.85 1.80
C ASN A 179 -2.02 -2.88 0.78
N LEU A 180 -1.94 -1.61 1.15
CA LEU A 180 -1.51 -0.50 0.29
C LEU A 180 -0.05 -0.12 0.49
N SER A 181 0.61 -0.71 1.49
CA SER A 181 2.04 -0.55 1.72
C SER A 181 2.85 -1.56 0.90
N SER A 182 4.13 -1.29 0.64
CA SER A 182 5.06 -2.19 -0.05
C SER A 182 5.81 -3.16 0.90
N ARG A 183 5.34 -3.32 2.15
CA ARG A 183 6.09 -3.82 3.32
C ARG A 183 7.34 -3.02 3.65
N ARG A 184 8.30 -2.97 2.73
CA ARG A 184 9.58 -2.28 2.87
C ARG A 184 9.56 -0.90 2.22
N PRO A 185 10.44 0.02 2.67
CA PRO A 185 10.53 1.34 2.07
C PRO A 185 10.95 1.26 0.60
N VAL A 186 10.23 1.96 -0.27
CA VAL A 186 10.63 2.15 -1.67
C VAL A 186 11.57 3.35 -1.83
N ALA A 187 11.47 4.33 -0.94
CA ALA A 187 12.35 5.49 -0.90
C ALA A 187 12.48 6.03 0.52
N VAL A 188 13.67 6.53 0.83
CA VAL A 188 13.94 7.31 2.05
C VAL A 188 14.48 8.66 1.61
N GLY A 189 13.87 9.73 2.10
CA GLY A 189 14.26 11.09 1.82
C GLY A 189 14.37 11.91 3.10
N ARG A 190 14.79 13.16 2.94
CA ARG A 190 14.82 14.15 4.01
C ARG A 190 13.97 15.33 3.61
N HIS A 191 13.15 15.80 4.53
CA HIS A 191 12.38 17.00 4.31
C HIS A 191 13.30 18.23 4.36
N TRP A 192 13.21 19.09 3.35
CA TRP A 192 14.28 20.05 3.04
C TRP A 192 14.47 21.16 4.09
N TYR A 193 13.43 21.53 4.86
CA TYR A 193 13.51 22.59 5.87
C TYR A 193 13.37 22.10 7.31
N THR A 194 12.58 21.06 7.57
CA THR A 194 12.46 20.49 8.94
C THR A 194 13.57 19.50 9.26
N GLY A 195 14.29 19.01 8.24
CA GLY A 195 15.31 17.98 8.40
C GLY A 195 14.75 16.60 8.76
N GLU A 196 13.43 16.45 8.86
CA GLU A 196 12.77 15.18 9.19
C GLU A 196 13.02 14.09 8.14
N THR A 197 13.11 12.85 8.60
CA THR A 197 13.27 11.71 7.69
C THR A 197 11.90 11.29 7.18
N LEU A 198 11.77 11.19 5.86
CA LEU A 198 10.55 10.76 5.17
C LEU A 198 10.77 9.37 4.59
N ILE A 199 10.00 8.40 5.06
CA ILE A 199 10.06 7.01 4.62
C ILE A 199 8.81 6.73 3.82
N ARG A 200 8.98 6.31 2.57
CA ARG A 200 7.89 6.09 1.62
C ARG A 200 7.72 4.63 1.36
N TYR A 201 6.47 4.20 1.40
CA TYR A 201 5.98 2.89 1.00
C TYR A 201 4.96 3.14 -0.09
N ALA A 202 4.92 2.31 -1.12
CA ALA A 202 4.05 2.60 -2.25
C ALA A 202 3.50 1.37 -2.97
N THR A 203 2.28 1.52 -3.46
CA THR A 203 1.65 0.61 -4.42
C THR A 203 1.33 1.40 -5.68
N VAL A 204 1.85 0.95 -6.83
CA VAL A 204 1.57 1.55 -8.13
C VAL A 204 0.38 0.84 -8.76
N ALA A 205 -0.68 1.57 -9.11
CA ALA A 205 -1.90 1.07 -9.72
C ALA A 205 -2.13 1.73 -11.10
N GLY A 206 -1.59 1.14 -12.15
CA GLY A 206 -1.62 1.74 -13.48
C GLY A 206 -0.85 3.07 -13.51
N GLU A 207 -1.55 4.17 -13.75
CA GLU A 207 -0.99 5.53 -13.74
C GLU A 207 -1.08 6.22 -12.37
N PHE A 208 -1.61 5.53 -11.35
CA PHE A 208 -1.78 6.10 -10.02
C PHE A 208 -0.74 5.55 -9.05
N LEU A 209 -0.31 6.40 -8.12
CA LEU A 209 0.59 6.08 -7.03
C LEU A 209 -0.15 6.20 -5.70
N ILE A 210 -0.30 5.09 -5.00
CA ILE A 210 -0.75 5.07 -3.62
C ILE A 210 0.49 5.10 -2.74
N GLU A 211 0.73 6.21 -2.05
CA GLU A 211 1.93 6.45 -1.26
C GLU A 211 1.57 6.57 0.22
N ALA A 212 2.12 5.68 1.05
CA ALA A 212 2.13 5.83 2.49
C ALA A 212 3.47 6.45 2.93
N THR A 213 3.41 7.54 3.68
CA THR A 213 4.58 8.26 4.18
C THR A 213 4.62 8.20 5.70
N VAL A 214 5.76 7.78 6.23
CA VAL A 214 6.09 7.81 7.65
C VAL A 214 7.15 8.90 7.85
N THR A 215 6.85 9.88 8.70
CA THR A 215 7.76 10.98 9.05
C THR A 215 8.38 10.72 10.41
N LEU A 216 9.71 10.68 10.47
CA LEU A 216 10.46 10.59 11.72
C LEU A 216 11.08 11.96 12.06
N GLY A 217 10.90 12.40 13.31
CA GLY A 217 11.52 13.62 13.80
C GLY A 217 13.05 13.51 13.85
N GLU A 218 13.76 14.54 13.40
CA GLU A 218 15.23 14.54 13.29
C GLU A 218 15.94 14.21 14.61
N GLU A 219 15.59 14.91 15.68
CA GLU A 219 16.29 14.81 16.98
C GLU A 219 15.89 13.58 17.79
N THR A 220 14.68 13.07 17.57
CA THR A 220 14.07 12.07 18.45
C THR A 220 13.93 10.70 17.80
N GLY A 221 14.01 10.61 16.47
CA GLY A 221 13.70 9.38 15.73
C GLY A 221 12.26 8.88 15.94
N HIS A 222 11.40 9.68 16.56
CA HIS A 222 10.01 9.34 16.85
C HIS A 222 9.14 9.52 15.62
N VAL A 223 8.14 8.66 15.50
CA VAL A 223 7.13 8.76 14.44
C VAL A 223 6.25 9.98 14.71
N ARG A 224 6.30 10.97 13.81
CA ARG A 224 5.57 12.23 13.89
C ARG A 224 4.28 12.21 13.08
N GLU A 225 4.36 11.62 11.88
CA GLU A 225 3.23 11.53 10.97
C GLU A 225 3.26 10.18 10.27
N VAL A 226 2.08 9.58 10.10
CA VAL A 226 1.87 8.41 9.25
C VAL A 226 0.65 8.71 8.41
N SER A 227 0.84 8.87 7.11
CA SER A 227 -0.24 9.29 6.21
C SER A 227 -0.26 8.50 4.91
N LEU A 228 -1.44 8.33 4.34
CA LEU A 228 -1.67 7.67 3.06
C LEU A 228 -2.27 8.67 2.09
N ARG A 229 -1.74 8.73 0.86
CA ARG A 229 -2.21 9.62 -0.22
C ARG A 229 -2.32 8.86 -1.54
N VAL A 230 -3.12 9.40 -2.45
CA VAL A 230 -3.20 8.93 -3.84
C VAL A 230 -2.80 10.08 -4.76
N GLY A 231 -1.82 9.82 -5.63
CA GLY A 231 -1.38 10.74 -6.67
C GLY A 231 -1.58 10.14 -8.05
N ASP A 232 -1.76 11.00 -9.04
CA ASP A 232 -1.71 10.62 -10.44
C ASP A 232 -0.26 10.48 -10.93
N ALA A 233 -0.10 10.20 -12.22
CA ALA A 233 1.20 10.03 -12.83
C ALA A 233 2.06 11.32 -12.74
N ASP A 234 1.45 12.50 -12.70
CA ASP A 234 2.12 13.80 -12.60
C ASP A 234 2.48 14.14 -11.15
N GLY A 235 1.88 13.43 -10.21
CA GLY A 235 1.95 13.66 -8.78
C GLY A 235 1.00 14.73 -8.29
N ALA A 236 0.01 15.12 -9.08
CA ALA A 236 -1.12 15.86 -8.54
C ALA A 236 -1.92 14.90 -7.65
N ALA A 237 -2.49 15.46 -6.58
CA ALA A 237 -3.28 14.67 -5.68
C ALA A 237 -4.64 14.34 -6.32
N VAL A 238 -5.06 13.09 -6.19
CA VAL A 238 -6.36 12.62 -6.69
C VAL A 238 -7.41 12.87 -5.62
N CYS A 239 -8.62 13.30 -6.01
CA CYS A 239 -9.68 13.53 -5.04
C CYS A 239 -10.16 12.22 -4.39
N GLY A 240 -10.84 12.30 -3.24
CA GLY A 240 -11.34 11.12 -2.55
C GLY A 240 -12.28 10.28 -3.41
N GLY A 241 -13.19 10.90 -4.17
CA GLY A 241 -14.14 10.20 -5.03
C GLY A 241 -13.46 9.30 -6.08
N ASP A 242 -12.51 9.87 -6.84
CA ASP A 242 -11.75 9.13 -7.84
C ASP A 242 -10.82 8.09 -7.20
N SER A 243 -10.25 8.42 -6.04
CA SER A 243 -9.41 7.49 -5.27
C SER A 243 -10.18 6.25 -4.83
N LEU A 244 -11.47 6.37 -4.46
CA LEU A 244 -12.31 5.21 -4.11
C LEU A 244 -12.48 4.24 -5.28
N VAL A 245 -12.50 4.72 -6.53
CA VAL A 245 -12.57 3.86 -7.73
C VAL A 245 -11.28 3.07 -7.89
N ILE A 246 -10.12 3.74 -7.73
CA ILE A 246 -8.80 3.11 -7.81
C ILE A 246 -8.63 2.06 -6.71
N LEU A 247 -8.97 2.43 -5.46
CA LEU A 247 -8.87 1.56 -4.29
C LEU A 247 -9.78 0.33 -4.40
N ARG A 248 -10.98 0.48 -4.96
CA ARG A 248 -11.87 -0.64 -5.26
C ARG A 248 -11.24 -1.60 -6.27
N GLY A 249 -10.68 -1.06 -7.37
CA GLY A 249 -9.97 -1.87 -8.36
C GLY A 249 -8.82 -2.66 -7.75
N LEU A 250 -8.11 -2.08 -6.78
CA LEU A 250 -7.07 -2.78 -6.01
C LEU A 250 -7.62 -3.84 -5.07
N MET A 251 -8.71 -3.55 -4.36
CA MET A 251 -9.37 -4.52 -3.49
C MET A 251 -9.86 -5.73 -4.30
N GLU A 252 -10.49 -5.49 -5.45
CA GLU A 252 -11.04 -6.51 -6.34
C GLU A 252 -9.99 -7.20 -7.23
N GLY A 253 -8.80 -6.62 -7.35
CA GLY A 253 -7.72 -7.12 -8.18
C GLY A 253 -7.20 -8.50 -7.76
N GLU A 254 -6.55 -9.18 -8.70
CA GLU A 254 -5.94 -10.48 -8.42
C GLU A 254 -4.74 -10.34 -7.47
N ARG A 255 -4.55 -11.38 -6.66
CA ARG A 255 -3.36 -11.54 -5.82
C ARG A 255 -2.44 -12.53 -6.50
N ARG A 256 -1.21 -12.12 -6.80
CA ARG A 256 -0.23 -13.02 -7.42
C ARG A 256 0.31 -13.96 -6.37
N ARG A 257 0.33 -15.26 -6.66
CA ARG A 257 0.93 -16.25 -5.75
C ARG A 257 2.37 -15.86 -5.44
N ARG A 258 2.70 -15.75 -4.15
CA ARG A 258 4.08 -15.61 -3.65
C ARG A 258 4.92 -16.72 -4.27
N ARG A 259 5.87 -16.36 -5.13
CA ARG A 259 6.89 -17.30 -5.61
C ARG A 259 7.82 -17.60 -4.44
N SER A 260 8.39 -18.81 -4.42
CA SER A 260 9.13 -19.34 -3.28
C SER A 260 10.46 -18.59 -3.11
N GLY A 261 10.41 -17.43 -2.46
CA GLY A 261 11.55 -16.57 -2.15
C GLY A 261 11.09 -15.43 -1.24
N GLY A 262 11.65 -15.35 -0.03
CA GLY A 262 11.39 -14.22 0.88
C GLY A 262 11.96 -12.93 0.28
N GLY A 263 11.13 -11.92 0.04
CA GLY A 263 11.55 -10.60 -0.44
C GLY A 263 11.24 -10.29 -1.91
N GLU A 264 10.89 -11.27 -2.75
CA GLU A 264 10.61 -11.03 -4.18
C GLU A 264 9.47 -10.01 -4.41
N GLU A 265 8.44 -10.03 -3.56
CA GLU A 265 7.32 -9.10 -3.67
C GLU A 265 7.73 -7.66 -3.31
N GLU A 266 8.63 -7.51 -2.34
CA GLU A 266 9.15 -6.22 -1.88
C GLU A 266 10.06 -5.61 -2.95
N GLU A 267 10.89 -6.45 -3.58
CA GLU A 267 11.70 -6.08 -4.74
C GLU A 267 10.84 -5.73 -5.96
N GLU A 268 9.77 -6.48 -6.23
CA GLU A 268 8.83 -6.19 -7.31
C GLU A 268 8.11 -4.85 -7.07
N ALA A 269 7.67 -4.58 -5.84
CA ALA A 269 7.05 -3.31 -5.46
C ALA A 269 8.03 -2.14 -5.68
N LYS A 270 9.29 -2.29 -5.24
CA LYS A 270 10.34 -1.29 -5.46
C LYS A 270 10.61 -1.07 -6.96
N ARG A 271 10.71 -2.15 -7.74
CA ARG A 271 10.90 -2.06 -9.20
C ARG A 271 9.78 -1.30 -9.89
N ARG A 272 8.52 -1.57 -9.53
CA ARG A 272 7.35 -0.86 -10.08
C ARG A 272 7.37 0.61 -9.71
N TYR A 273 7.74 0.93 -8.47
CA TYR A 273 7.90 2.32 -8.02
C TYR A 273 9.01 3.04 -8.80
N ASP A 274 10.19 2.44 -8.95
CA ASP A 274 11.31 3.03 -9.70
C ASP A 274 10.95 3.27 -11.17
N GLU A 275 10.23 2.33 -11.78
CA GLU A 275 9.71 2.48 -13.14
C GLU A 275 8.70 3.63 -13.24
N PHE A 276 7.77 3.73 -12.29
CA PHE A 276 6.80 4.83 -12.22
C PHE A 276 7.51 6.19 -12.10
N VAL A 277 8.49 6.30 -11.19
CA VAL A 277 9.28 7.53 -11.01
C VAL A 277 10.08 7.87 -12.27
N LYS A 278 10.65 6.87 -12.95
CA LYS A 278 11.36 7.07 -14.23
C LYS A 278 10.43 7.58 -15.32
N ARG A 279 9.24 6.98 -15.48
CA ARG A 279 8.23 7.42 -16.46
C ARG A 279 7.79 8.86 -16.17
N LYS A 280 7.54 9.19 -14.91
CA LYS A 280 7.22 10.55 -14.46
C LYS A 280 8.32 11.57 -14.82
N ARG A 281 9.59 11.24 -14.57
CA ARG A 281 10.72 12.10 -14.95
C ARG A 281 10.80 12.30 -16.47
N ASN A 282 10.59 11.23 -17.24
CA ASN A 282 10.60 11.29 -18.70
C ASN A 282 9.49 12.18 -19.25
N ARG A 283 8.27 12.11 -18.68
CA ARG A 283 7.15 12.98 -19.11
C ARG A 283 7.44 14.45 -18.82
N LYS A 284 7.90 14.78 -17.61
CA LYS A 284 8.31 16.16 -17.27
C LYS A 284 9.42 16.69 -18.18
N ALA A 285 10.41 15.86 -18.51
CA ALA A 285 11.46 16.24 -19.44
C ALA A 285 10.92 16.45 -20.87
N ALA A 286 9.93 15.66 -21.31
CA ALA A 286 9.29 15.83 -22.61
C ALA A 286 8.43 17.11 -22.67
N GLU A 287 7.74 17.46 -21.59
CA GLU A 287 6.99 18.71 -21.46
C GLU A 287 7.91 19.93 -21.49
N ALA A 288 8.98 19.94 -20.70
CA ALA A 288 9.97 21.01 -20.71
C ALA A 288 10.62 21.21 -22.09
N ARG A 289 10.84 20.13 -22.85
CA ARG A 289 11.34 20.23 -24.24
C ARG A 289 10.34 20.87 -25.19
N LYS A 290 9.03 20.64 -24.98
CA LYS A 290 7.98 21.28 -25.78
C LYS A 290 7.88 22.77 -25.45
N GLU A 291 7.95 23.13 -24.18
CA GLU A 291 7.97 24.54 -23.74
C GLU A 291 9.17 25.27 -24.31
N LEU A 292 10.38 24.69 -24.23
CA LEU A 292 11.58 25.25 -24.83
C LEU A 292 11.44 25.47 -26.35
N LEU A 293 10.81 24.52 -27.04
CA LEU A 293 10.56 24.64 -28.49
C LEU A 293 9.58 25.78 -28.80
N LEU A 294 8.52 25.92 -27.99
CA LEU A 294 7.55 27.01 -28.13
C LEU A 294 8.21 28.37 -27.88
N ASP A 295 9.02 28.51 -26.83
CA ASP A 295 9.75 29.73 -26.51
C ASP A 295 10.72 30.12 -27.63
N PHE A 296 11.41 29.13 -28.22
CA PHE A 296 12.29 29.34 -29.36
C PHE A 296 11.52 29.86 -30.58
N CYS A 297 10.37 29.26 -30.92
CA CYS A 297 9.52 29.72 -32.01
C CYS A 297 8.97 31.14 -31.77
N CYS A 298 8.49 31.44 -30.56
CA CYS A 298 8.00 32.76 -30.20
C CYS A 298 9.10 33.83 -30.30
N SER A 299 10.31 33.52 -29.83
CA SER A 299 11.47 34.41 -29.90
C SER A 299 11.89 34.67 -31.36
N ALA A 300 11.89 33.63 -32.20
CA ALA A 300 12.22 33.76 -33.62
C ALA A 300 11.21 34.63 -34.39
N VAL A 301 9.91 34.44 -34.14
CA VAL A 301 8.85 35.29 -34.73
C VAL A 301 9.00 36.75 -34.27
N GLY A 302 9.24 36.98 -32.98
CA GLY A 302 9.48 38.31 -32.44
C GLY A 302 10.68 39.00 -33.07
N ALA A 303 11.81 38.29 -33.22
CA ALA A 303 13.01 38.81 -33.87
C ALA A 303 12.77 39.13 -35.36
N ALA A 304 12.03 38.30 -36.08
CA ALA A 304 11.69 38.54 -37.49
C ALA A 304 10.80 39.79 -37.67
N VAL A 305 9.80 39.98 -36.81
CA VAL A 305 8.95 41.18 -36.82
C VAL A 305 9.77 42.43 -36.49
N PHE A 306 10.64 42.37 -35.49
CA PHE A 306 11.52 43.48 -35.12
C PHE A 306 12.45 43.87 -36.29
N LEU A 307 13.10 42.88 -36.91
CA LEU A 307 13.95 43.10 -38.09
C LEU A 307 13.17 43.73 -39.25
N ALA A 308 11.95 43.26 -39.51
CA ALA A 308 11.09 43.84 -40.55
C ALA A 308 10.77 45.32 -40.26
N ILE A 309 10.43 45.67 -39.01
CA ILE A 309 10.18 47.05 -38.60
C ILE A 309 11.43 47.91 -38.82
N VAL A 310 12.60 47.47 -38.34
CA VAL A 310 13.86 48.20 -38.50
C VAL A 310 14.20 48.42 -39.98
N LEU A 311 14.06 47.40 -40.82
CA LEU A 311 14.29 47.52 -42.26
C LEU A 311 13.32 48.53 -42.91
N THR A 312 12.03 48.50 -42.55
CA THR A 312 11.07 49.48 -43.07
C THR A 312 11.34 50.91 -42.61
N ALA A 313 11.93 51.10 -41.41
CA ALA A 313 12.31 52.41 -40.89
C ALA A 313 13.58 52.95 -41.55
N LEU A 314 14.54 52.08 -41.90
CA LEU A 314 15.79 52.47 -42.58
C LEU A 314 15.62 52.74 -44.08
N LEU A 315 14.59 52.17 -44.70
CA LEU A 315 14.28 52.35 -46.13
C LEU A 315 13.32 53.53 -46.40
N ARG A 316 12.93 54.28 -45.36
CA ARG A 316 12.16 55.54 -45.45
C ARG A 316 13.08 56.73 -45.22
#